data_AF-A0A1U8Q914-F1
#
_entry.id   AF-A0A1U8Q914-F1
#
_cell.length_a   1.000
_cell.length_b   1.000
_cell.length_c   1.000
_cell.angle_alpha   90.00
_cell.angle_beta   90.00
_cell.angle_gamma   90.00
#
_symmetry.space_group_name_H-M   'P 1'
#
loop_
_entity.id
_entity.type
_entity.pdbx_description
1 polymer ?
#
loop_
_entity_poly.entity_id
_entity_poly.type
_entity_poly.pdbx_seq_one_letter_code
_entity_poly.pdbx_strand_id
1 'polypeptide(L)'
;MRMSRILSCASGYSTGILVFSIGLIVFGASSSFLQIRFSNTTQEFQIPTRVPKKGPEYPPIFSYWISGTKGDKDRILRLLKAVYHPRNQYLLNLDASSSYFERRRLALSVESEKIFQAFGNVNVVGRSQAVDQIGSSALAAMLHAAALLLQINRDWDWFITLSASDYPLISQDDLLHAFNSLPRDMNFIDYTNKTGWKERQRINQIVIDPSLYFQENTPIFHASETRETPDAFRIFGGSPWSILSRAFMEYCVHGWDNLPRKLLMYFSNVEYPLESYFHTVLCNSDEFQNTTLNNDLRFILSDTSPHVEPHFLNTSYYERMVRSKAAFARPFQDDDPVLQKVDEDILRRRSDGLVLGSWCLDIGMNQSVKANIGNLTSKEDSCSGWDNIDAINPGPDGVKLKAFVSKLAAERRLQSNPCNQQ
;
A
#
# COMPACT_ATOMS: atom_id res chain seq x y z
N MET A 1 22.30 -87.43 -0.69
CA MET A 1 22.61 -88.27 -1.87
C MET A 1 21.39 -88.23 -2.79
N ARG A 2 21.60 -87.88 -4.07
CA ARG A 2 20.65 -87.85 -5.22
C ARG A 2 19.51 -86.80 -5.17
N MET A 3 19.60 -85.74 -5.99
CA MET A 3 19.29 -85.63 -7.44
C MET A 3 17.77 -85.65 -7.70
N SER A 4 17.16 -84.51 -8.02
CA SER A 4 17.08 -83.80 -9.32
C SER A 4 15.79 -84.15 -10.07
N ARG A 5 15.08 -83.12 -10.55
CA ARG A 5 14.58 -83.06 -11.93
C ARG A 5 14.13 -81.65 -12.29
N ILE A 6 14.78 -81.16 -13.32
CA ILE A 6 14.52 -79.97 -14.13
C ILE A 6 13.40 -80.33 -15.13
N LEU A 7 12.41 -79.45 -15.28
CA LEU A 7 11.63 -79.22 -16.50
C LEU A 7 11.25 -77.73 -16.45
N SER A 8 11.94 -76.86 -17.18
CA SER A 8 11.64 -76.49 -18.58
C SER A 8 10.25 -75.85 -18.73
N CYS A 9 10.20 -74.51 -18.66
CA CYS A 9 9.44 -73.72 -19.63
C CYS A 9 9.91 -72.27 -19.60
N ALA A 10 10.89 -71.97 -20.45
CA ALA A 10 11.12 -70.63 -20.97
C ALA A 10 10.20 -70.45 -22.18
N SER A 11 9.17 -69.62 -22.07
CA SER A 11 8.43 -69.05 -23.19
C SER A 11 7.40 -68.06 -22.64
N GLY A 12 7.56 -66.76 -22.93
CA GLY A 12 6.48 -65.80 -22.69
C GLY A 12 6.85 -64.38 -22.24
N TYR A 13 8.14 -64.05 -22.06
CA TYR A 13 8.54 -62.71 -21.60
C TYR A 13 9.25 -61.85 -22.67
N SER A 14 9.03 -62.13 -23.96
CA SER A 14 9.64 -61.36 -25.06
C SER A 14 8.65 -60.71 -26.03
N THR A 15 7.34 -60.87 -25.84
CA THR A 15 6.31 -60.28 -26.73
C THR A 15 5.51 -59.12 -26.09
N GLY A 16 5.68 -58.87 -24.78
CA GLY A 16 5.03 -57.75 -24.09
C GLY A 16 5.77 -56.41 -24.17
N ILE A 17 7.07 -56.42 -24.52
CA ILE A 17 7.92 -55.20 -24.53
C ILE A 17 7.94 -54.52 -25.91
N LEU A 18 7.54 -55.22 -26.98
CA LEU A 18 7.50 -54.69 -28.35
C LEU A 18 6.15 -54.05 -28.74
N VAL A 19 5.07 -54.32 -28.01
CA VAL A 19 3.75 -53.69 -28.27
C VAL A 19 3.63 -52.32 -27.59
N PHE A 20 4.38 -52.07 -26.51
CA PHE A 20 4.43 -50.75 -25.87
C PHE A 20 5.33 -49.73 -26.60
N SER A 21 6.22 -50.20 -27.48
CA SER A 21 7.17 -49.35 -28.20
C SER A 21 6.70 -48.92 -29.60
N ILE A 22 5.59 -49.47 -30.12
CA ILE A 22 4.97 -49.03 -31.40
C ILE A 22 3.73 -48.14 -31.16
N GLY A 23 3.07 -48.23 -29.99
CA GLY A 23 2.02 -47.30 -29.58
C GLY A 23 2.50 -45.87 -29.30
N LEU A 24 3.81 -45.69 -29.03
CA LEU A 24 4.43 -44.39 -28.76
C LEU A 24 4.98 -43.68 -30.02
N ILE A 25 4.95 -44.31 -31.19
CA ILE A 25 5.47 -43.71 -32.44
C ILE A 25 4.33 -43.28 -33.38
N VAL A 26 3.10 -43.76 -33.21
CA VAL A 26 1.95 -43.31 -34.04
C VAL A 26 1.13 -42.18 -33.41
N PHE A 27 1.27 -41.90 -32.10
CA PHE A 27 0.82 -40.63 -31.51
C PHE A 27 1.85 -39.49 -31.66
N GLY A 28 3.00 -39.77 -32.29
CA GLY A 28 4.08 -38.80 -32.54
C GLY A 28 4.00 -38.07 -33.88
N ALA A 29 2.96 -38.29 -34.69
CA ALA A 29 2.87 -37.69 -36.02
C ALA A 29 1.43 -37.43 -36.49
N SER A 30 0.66 -36.59 -35.78
CA SER A 30 -0.44 -35.77 -36.36
C SER A 30 -1.27 -35.04 -35.28
N SER A 31 -0.74 -33.94 -34.76
CA SER A 31 -1.55 -32.82 -34.27
C SER A 31 -0.76 -31.52 -34.36
N SER A 32 -0.39 -31.19 -35.59
CA SER A 32 -0.19 -29.80 -35.97
C SER A 32 -1.53 -29.08 -35.74
N PHE A 33 -1.68 -28.31 -34.66
CA PHE A 33 -2.34 -27.00 -34.63
C PHE A 33 -2.30 -26.43 -33.21
N LEU A 34 -1.89 -25.16 -33.11
CA LEU A 34 -1.69 -24.32 -31.92
C LEU A 34 -0.40 -24.54 -31.12
N GLN A 35 0.74 -24.29 -31.77
CA GLN A 35 1.82 -23.60 -31.06
C GLN A 35 1.37 -22.19 -30.69
N ILE A 36 0.82 -22.03 -29.49
CA ILE A 36 0.92 -20.75 -28.79
C ILE A 36 2.41 -20.59 -28.50
N ARG A 37 3.09 -19.70 -29.25
CA ARG A 37 4.40 -19.19 -28.83
C ARG A 37 4.20 -18.55 -27.46
N PHE A 38 4.51 -19.28 -26.40
CA PHE A 38 4.97 -18.64 -25.18
C PHE A 38 6.30 -17.99 -25.55
N SER A 39 6.27 -16.69 -25.85
CA SER A 39 7.45 -15.89 -25.66
C SER A 39 7.89 -16.13 -24.22
N ASN A 40 8.99 -16.84 -24.05
CA ASN A 40 9.81 -16.72 -22.86
C ASN A 40 10.35 -15.30 -22.87
N THR A 41 9.47 -14.34 -22.57
CA THR A 41 9.91 -13.07 -22.01
C THR A 41 10.37 -13.45 -20.62
N THR A 42 11.66 -13.75 -20.47
CA THR A 42 12.36 -13.25 -19.30
C THR A 42 11.88 -11.81 -19.17
N GLN A 43 11.00 -11.54 -18.20
CA GLN A 43 10.74 -10.17 -17.77
C GLN A 43 12.11 -9.67 -17.30
N GLU A 44 12.88 -9.11 -18.22
CA GLU A 44 13.85 -8.10 -17.86
C GLU A 44 13.05 -7.14 -16.99
N PHE A 45 13.39 -7.08 -15.70
CA PHE A 45 12.96 -5.98 -14.86
C PHE A 45 13.25 -4.72 -15.66
N GLN A 46 12.21 -4.05 -16.16
CA GLN A 46 12.40 -2.82 -16.91
C GLN A 46 13.08 -1.87 -15.95
N ILE A 47 14.38 -1.67 -16.15
CA ILE A 47 15.16 -0.75 -15.33
C ILE A 47 14.48 0.60 -15.51
N PRO A 48 14.04 1.26 -14.42
CA PRO A 48 13.39 2.56 -14.51
C PRO A 48 14.25 3.47 -15.37
N THR A 49 13.63 4.07 -16.39
CA THR A 49 14.35 4.90 -17.38
C THR A 49 15.10 6.06 -16.70
N ARG A 50 14.67 6.44 -15.48
CA ARG A 50 15.37 7.37 -14.58
C ARG A 50 15.28 6.88 -13.14
N VAL A 51 16.44 6.61 -12.53
CA VAL A 51 16.54 6.27 -11.10
C VAL A 51 16.56 7.57 -10.28
N PRO A 52 15.69 7.71 -9.25
CA PRO A 52 15.70 8.90 -8.40
C PRO A 52 17.03 9.07 -7.66
N LYS A 53 17.57 10.29 -7.59
CA LYS A 53 18.77 10.56 -6.78
C LYS A 53 18.43 10.51 -5.30
N LYS A 54 19.43 10.15 -4.50
CA LYS A 54 19.31 9.89 -3.06
C LYS A 54 20.27 10.74 -2.25
N GLY A 55 19.91 10.92 -0.98
CA GLY A 55 20.68 11.65 0.00
C GLY A 55 19.85 12.77 0.64
N PRO A 56 20.38 13.42 1.67
CA PRO A 56 19.67 14.51 2.37
C PRO A 56 19.40 15.72 1.48
N GLU A 57 20.12 15.83 0.35
CA GLU A 57 20.03 16.93 -0.62
C GLU A 57 18.88 16.74 -1.62
N TYR A 58 18.33 15.53 -1.72
CA TYR A 58 17.30 15.17 -2.69
C TYR A 58 15.97 14.85 -2.01
N PRO A 59 14.83 15.15 -2.66
CA PRO A 59 13.52 14.81 -2.13
C PRO A 59 13.38 13.31 -1.81
N PRO A 60 12.55 12.96 -0.82
CA PRO A 60 12.36 11.56 -0.48
C PRO A 60 11.73 10.74 -1.60
N ILE A 61 11.70 9.43 -1.39
CA ILE A 61 10.98 8.47 -2.21
C ILE A 61 9.88 7.86 -1.34
N PHE A 62 8.62 8.12 -1.69
CA PHE A 62 7.48 7.49 -1.03
C PHE A 62 7.14 6.14 -1.65
N SER A 63 6.67 5.22 -0.82
CA SER A 63 6.17 3.91 -1.22
C SER A 63 4.72 3.79 -0.80
N TYR A 64 3.82 3.81 -1.77
CA TYR A 64 2.38 3.76 -1.54
C TYR A 64 1.87 2.33 -1.68
N TRP A 65 1.15 1.86 -0.66
CA TRP A 65 0.23 0.74 -0.81
C TRP A 65 -1.19 1.26 -0.93
N ILE A 66 -1.81 1.06 -2.10
CA ILE A 66 -3.19 1.47 -2.37
C ILE A 66 -4.06 0.22 -2.42
N SER A 67 -4.92 0.04 -1.42
CA SER A 67 -5.80 -1.11 -1.28
C SER A 67 -7.26 -0.79 -1.62
N GLY A 68 -8.00 -1.80 -2.08
CA GLY A 68 -9.45 -1.72 -2.27
C GLY A 68 -10.08 -3.10 -2.31
N THR A 69 -11.39 -3.09 -2.48
CA THR A 69 -12.22 -4.30 -2.55
C THR A 69 -13.00 -4.34 -3.86
N LYS A 70 -14.00 -5.22 -3.94
CA LYS A 70 -14.90 -5.34 -5.09
C LYS A 70 -15.48 -3.99 -5.51
N GLY A 71 -15.26 -3.61 -6.77
CA GLY A 71 -15.75 -2.36 -7.36
C GLY A 71 -14.77 -1.19 -7.29
N ASP A 72 -13.68 -1.30 -6.52
CA ASP A 72 -12.77 -0.17 -6.29
C ASP A 72 -11.72 0.03 -7.40
N LYS A 73 -11.72 -0.80 -8.45
CA LYS A 73 -10.72 -0.74 -9.53
C LYS A 73 -10.55 0.67 -10.13
N ASP A 74 -11.65 1.35 -10.43
CA ASP A 74 -11.61 2.70 -11.02
C ASP A 74 -11.24 3.78 -9.97
N ARG A 75 -11.66 3.60 -8.71
CA ARG A 75 -11.29 4.48 -7.59
C ARG A 75 -9.80 4.42 -7.28
N ILE A 76 -9.22 3.22 -7.23
CA ILE A 76 -7.77 3.02 -7.10
C ILE A 76 -7.02 3.71 -8.23
N LEU A 77 -7.50 3.59 -9.48
CA LEU A 77 -6.85 4.21 -10.62
C LEU A 77 -6.90 5.74 -10.56
N ARG A 78 -8.05 6.31 -10.19
CA ARG A 78 -8.21 7.76 -9.96
C ARG A 78 -7.27 8.24 -8.85
N LEU A 79 -7.26 7.54 -7.72
CA LEU A 79 -6.39 7.87 -6.59
C LEU A 79 -4.91 7.77 -6.97
N LEU A 80 -4.49 6.69 -7.62
CA LEU A 80 -3.12 6.52 -8.11
C LEU A 80 -2.69 7.73 -8.94
N LYS A 81 -3.52 8.16 -9.89
CA LYS A 81 -3.22 9.32 -10.74
C LYS A 81 -3.14 10.63 -9.97
N ALA A 82 -3.97 10.79 -8.93
CA ALA A 82 -3.95 11.95 -8.04
C ALA A 82 -2.67 12.00 -7.17
N VAL A 83 -2.11 10.85 -6.80
CA VAL A 83 -0.88 10.75 -5.97
C VAL A 83 0.37 10.39 -6.77
N TYR A 84 0.31 10.35 -8.10
CA TYR A 84 1.42 9.87 -8.92
C TYR A 84 2.59 10.86 -8.97
N HIS A 85 3.81 10.35 -8.82
CA HIS A 85 5.07 11.03 -9.06
C HIS A 85 6.09 9.99 -9.53
N PRO A 86 6.91 10.26 -10.56
CA PRO A 86 7.87 9.29 -11.12
C PRO A 86 8.98 8.86 -10.15
N ARG A 87 9.16 9.60 -9.05
CA ARG A 87 10.10 9.22 -7.97
C ARG A 87 9.59 8.08 -7.10
N ASN A 88 8.30 8.08 -6.85
CA ASN A 88 7.69 7.26 -5.83
C ASN A 88 7.40 5.87 -6.37
N GLN A 89 6.97 4.99 -5.49
CA GLN A 89 6.57 3.64 -5.82
C GLN A 89 5.14 3.37 -5.42
N TYR A 90 4.48 2.53 -6.20
CA TYR A 90 3.07 2.22 -6.01
C TYR A 90 2.85 0.72 -6.09
N LEU A 91 2.19 0.17 -5.07
CA LEU A 91 1.70 -1.20 -5.06
C LEU A 91 0.18 -1.15 -4.91
N LEU A 92 -0.54 -1.57 -5.95
CA LEU A 92 -1.99 -1.62 -5.97
C LEU A 92 -2.45 -3.03 -5.58
N ASN A 93 -3.44 -3.10 -4.69
CA ASN A 93 -3.99 -4.37 -4.23
C ASN A 93 -5.52 -4.34 -4.19
N LEU A 94 -6.13 -5.39 -4.71
CA LEU A 94 -7.57 -5.66 -4.58
C LEU A 94 -7.72 -6.99 -3.85
N ASP A 95 -8.55 -7.01 -2.80
CA ASP A 95 -8.75 -8.16 -1.94
C ASP A 95 -9.46 -9.35 -2.66
N ALA A 96 -9.78 -10.40 -1.90
CA ALA A 96 -10.44 -11.59 -2.43
C ALA A 96 -11.90 -11.38 -2.83
N SER A 97 -12.55 -10.29 -2.40
CA SER A 97 -13.91 -9.96 -2.85
C SER A 97 -13.93 -9.48 -4.30
N SER A 98 -12.83 -8.91 -4.79
CA SER A 98 -12.69 -8.57 -6.21
C SER A 98 -12.56 -9.82 -7.06
N SER A 99 -13.11 -9.77 -8.27
CA SER A 99 -12.97 -10.89 -9.23
C SER A 99 -11.56 -10.93 -9.83
N TYR A 100 -11.13 -12.10 -10.31
CA TYR A 100 -9.91 -12.21 -11.12
C TYR A 100 -9.95 -11.26 -12.34
N PHE A 101 -11.12 -11.11 -12.96
CA PHE A 101 -11.30 -10.22 -14.11
C PHE A 101 -11.09 -8.75 -13.74
N GLU A 102 -11.59 -8.32 -12.58
CA GLU A 102 -11.41 -6.96 -12.08
C GLU A 102 -9.92 -6.66 -11.79
N ARG A 103 -9.23 -7.56 -11.08
CA ARG A 103 -7.78 -7.45 -10.85
C ARG A 103 -6.98 -7.37 -12.14
N ARG A 104 -7.32 -8.23 -13.10
CA ARG A 104 -6.67 -8.21 -14.42
C ARG A 104 -6.94 -6.91 -15.16
N ARG A 105 -8.15 -6.34 -15.06
CA ARG A 105 -8.47 -5.04 -15.66
C ARG A 105 -7.69 -3.90 -14.99
N LEU A 106 -7.49 -3.92 -13.68
CA LEU A 106 -6.62 -2.95 -13.00
C LEU A 106 -5.20 -3.00 -13.57
N ALA A 107 -4.63 -4.20 -13.68
CA ALA A 107 -3.30 -4.40 -14.25
C ALA A 107 -3.20 -3.90 -15.70
N LEU A 108 -4.18 -4.25 -16.55
CA LEU A 108 -4.23 -3.77 -17.95
C LEU A 108 -4.39 -2.24 -18.03
N SER A 109 -5.16 -1.62 -17.13
CA SER A 109 -5.28 -0.17 -17.07
C SER A 109 -3.95 0.50 -16.71
N VAL A 110 -3.22 -0.04 -15.73
CA VAL A 110 -1.87 0.43 -15.38
C VAL A 110 -0.91 0.26 -16.57
N GLU A 111 -0.91 -0.91 -17.20
CA GLU A 111 -0.09 -1.20 -18.37
C GLU A 111 -0.46 -0.31 -19.56
N SER A 112 -1.69 0.19 -19.68
CA SER A 112 -2.08 1.05 -20.80
C SER A 112 -1.54 2.48 -20.71
N GLU A 113 -1.10 2.91 -19.52
CA GLU A 113 -0.63 4.27 -19.27
C GLU A 113 0.87 4.40 -19.58
N LYS A 114 1.20 5.17 -20.63
CA LYS A 114 2.58 5.34 -21.13
C LYS A 114 3.56 5.80 -20.04
N ILE A 115 3.09 6.64 -19.12
CA ILE A 115 3.92 7.15 -18.02
C ILE A 115 4.30 6.06 -17.02
N PHE A 116 3.36 5.19 -16.66
CA PHE A 116 3.60 4.10 -15.72
C PHE A 116 4.55 3.08 -16.35
N GLN A 117 4.41 2.80 -17.65
CA GLN A 117 5.38 2.03 -18.41
C GLN A 117 6.78 2.68 -18.41
N ALA A 118 6.85 4.00 -18.67
CA ALA A 118 8.12 4.71 -18.81
C ALA A 118 8.96 4.70 -17.51
N PHE A 119 8.32 4.77 -16.35
CA PHE A 119 9.04 4.76 -15.07
C PHE A 119 9.05 3.41 -14.36
N GLY A 120 8.19 2.47 -14.75
CA GLY A 120 8.15 1.11 -14.18
C GLY A 120 7.89 1.09 -12.68
N ASN A 121 7.25 2.13 -12.13
CA ASN A 121 7.14 2.37 -10.70
C ASN A 121 5.76 2.05 -10.10
N VAL A 122 4.85 1.45 -10.90
CA VAL A 122 3.52 1.02 -10.48
C VAL A 122 3.39 -0.49 -10.65
N ASN A 123 3.07 -1.20 -9.56
CA ASN A 123 2.93 -2.65 -9.53
C ASN A 123 1.52 -3.02 -9.06
N VAL A 124 0.96 -4.12 -9.57
CA VAL A 124 -0.34 -4.66 -9.15
C VAL A 124 -0.14 -6.05 -8.57
N VAL A 125 -0.66 -6.29 -7.36
CA VAL A 125 -0.61 -7.61 -6.73
C VAL A 125 -1.51 -8.57 -7.50
N GLY A 126 -0.92 -9.61 -8.09
CA GLY A 126 -1.67 -10.57 -8.92
C GLY A 126 -2.54 -11.55 -8.13
N ARG A 127 -2.11 -11.94 -6.91
CA ARG A 127 -2.84 -12.87 -6.03
C ARG A 127 -3.66 -12.09 -5.01
N SER A 128 -4.96 -12.32 -4.97
CA SER A 128 -5.81 -11.76 -3.92
C SER A 128 -5.54 -12.44 -2.58
N GLN A 129 -5.70 -11.66 -1.52
CA GLN A 129 -5.71 -12.13 -0.14
C GLN A 129 -7.10 -11.88 0.43
N ALA A 130 -7.62 -12.85 1.19
CA ALA A 130 -8.81 -12.61 1.97
C ALA A 130 -8.48 -11.61 3.08
N VAL A 131 -9.30 -10.58 3.22
CA VAL A 131 -9.10 -9.50 4.18
C VAL A 131 -10.41 -9.16 4.85
N ASP A 132 -10.40 -9.16 6.17
CA ASP A 132 -11.40 -8.53 7.02
C ASP A 132 -10.76 -7.28 7.65
N GLN A 133 -11.46 -6.14 7.59
CA GLN A 133 -10.92 -4.85 8.05
C GLN A 133 -10.84 -4.75 9.58
N ILE A 134 -11.60 -5.57 10.30
CA ILE A 134 -11.63 -5.64 11.75
C ILE A 134 -10.59 -6.67 12.24
N GLY A 135 -10.35 -7.72 11.46
CA GLY A 135 -9.45 -8.81 11.79
C GLY A 135 -7.96 -8.56 11.51
N SER A 136 -7.17 -9.57 11.87
CA SER A 136 -5.70 -9.59 11.71
C SER A 136 -5.23 -9.86 10.29
N SER A 137 -6.10 -10.33 9.40
CA SER A 137 -5.84 -10.43 7.97
C SER A 137 -5.56 -9.07 7.32
N ALA A 138 -6.16 -7.97 7.81
CA ALA A 138 -5.80 -6.62 7.36
C ALA A 138 -4.36 -6.24 7.74
N LEU A 139 -3.92 -6.58 8.96
CA LEU A 139 -2.53 -6.40 9.38
C LEU A 139 -1.57 -7.27 8.55
N ALA A 140 -1.94 -8.53 8.31
CA ALA A 140 -1.15 -9.44 7.47
C ALA A 140 -1.01 -8.91 6.02
N ALA A 141 -2.09 -8.37 5.44
CA ALA A 141 -2.07 -7.78 4.10
C ALA A 141 -1.15 -6.55 4.05
N MET A 142 -1.17 -5.69 5.07
CA MET A 142 -0.30 -4.52 5.16
C MET A 142 1.19 -4.91 5.27
N LEU A 143 1.52 -5.90 6.12
CA LEU A 143 2.89 -6.40 6.24
C LEU A 143 3.37 -7.12 4.98
N HIS A 144 2.49 -7.85 4.30
CA HIS A 144 2.80 -8.45 3.01
C HIS A 144 3.09 -7.39 1.94
N ALA A 145 2.27 -6.33 1.86
CA ALA A 145 2.51 -5.21 0.96
C ALA A 145 3.86 -4.53 1.23
N ALA A 146 4.19 -4.31 2.51
CA ALA A 146 5.48 -3.78 2.91
C ALA A 146 6.63 -4.70 2.51
N ALA A 147 6.51 -6.01 2.73
CA ALA A 147 7.51 -7.00 2.33
C ALA A 147 7.74 -7.00 0.82
N LEU A 148 6.68 -6.94 0.01
CA LEU A 148 6.78 -6.81 -1.44
C LEU A 148 7.49 -5.53 -1.86
N LEU A 149 7.15 -4.39 -1.25
CA LEU A 149 7.79 -3.11 -1.57
C LEU A 149 9.27 -3.06 -1.13
N LEU A 150 9.63 -3.68 0.00
CA LEU A 150 11.03 -3.87 0.41
C LEU A 150 11.82 -4.73 -0.60
N GLN A 151 11.16 -5.72 -1.21
CA GLN A 151 11.75 -6.61 -2.21
C GLN A 151 11.87 -5.94 -3.59
N ILE A 152 10.83 -5.21 -4.03
CA ILE A 152 10.78 -4.55 -5.34
C ILE A 152 11.83 -3.45 -5.44
N ASN A 153 12.01 -2.66 -4.38
CA ASN A 153 13.03 -1.61 -4.36
C ASN A 153 13.52 -1.31 -2.96
N ARG A 154 14.84 -1.12 -2.87
CA ARG A 154 15.56 -0.88 -1.63
C ARG A 154 15.63 0.58 -1.20
N ASP A 155 15.04 1.47 -1.98
CA ASP A 155 15.43 2.87 -1.95
C ASP A 155 14.36 3.85 -1.47
N TRP A 156 13.16 3.37 -1.16
CA TRP A 156 12.09 4.23 -0.62
C TRP A 156 12.31 4.56 0.85
N ASP A 157 11.87 5.74 1.27
CA ASP A 157 12.10 6.29 2.61
C ASP A 157 10.92 6.08 3.55
N TRP A 158 9.69 6.24 3.05
CA TRP A 158 8.46 6.09 3.83
C TRP A 158 7.42 5.25 3.12
N PHE A 159 6.78 4.39 3.89
CA PHE A 159 5.63 3.57 3.54
C PHE A 159 4.33 4.29 3.91
N ILE A 160 3.48 4.55 2.92
CA ILE A 160 2.20 5.24 3.06
C ILE A 160 1.08 4.29 2.64
N THR A 161 0.10 4.12 3.51
CA THR A 161 -1.07 3.27 3.24
C THR A 161 -2.28 4.10 2.85
N LEU A 162 -2.94 3.74 1.75
CA LEU A 162 -4.18 4.36 1.30
C LEU A 162 -5.17 3.27 0.94
N SER A 163 -6.44 3.50 1.21
CA SER A 163 -7.55 2.74 0.66
C SER A 163 -8.19 3.49 -0.50
N ALA A 164 -9.03 2.81 -1.28
CA ALA A 164 -9.83 3.43 -2.35
C ALA A 164 -10.76 4.56 -1.86
N SER A 165 -10.95 4.71 -0.55
CA SER A 165 -11.75 5.79 0.06
C SER A 165 -10.91 6.96 0.61
N ASP A 166 -9.60 6.93 0.45
CA ASP A 166 -8.72 8.07 0.77
C ASP A 166 -8.53 8.97 -0.44
N TYR A 167 -8.22 10.25 -0.20
CA TYR A 167 -7.85 11.19 -1.25
C TYR A 167 -6.83 12.23 -0.77
N PRO A 168 -5.86 12.66 -1.60
CA PRO A 168 -4.89 13.66 -1.21
C PRO A 168 -5.51 15.06 -1.12
N LEU A 169 -5.03 15.86 -0.17
CA LEU A 169 -5.34 17.28 0.01
C LEU A 169 -4.16 18.20 -0.34
N ILE A 170 -3.11 17.64 -0.94
CA ILE A 170 -1.90 18.34 -1.38
C ILE A 170 -1.33 17.63 -2.61
N SER A 171 -0.51 18.33 -3.39
CA SER A 171 0.23 17.73 -4.50
C SER A 171 1.41 16.86 -4.02
N GLN A 172 1.95 16.02 -4.90
CA GLN A 172 3.16 15.25 -4.59
C GLN A 172 4.40 16.14 -4.41
N ASP A 173 4.57 17.19 -5.22
CA ASP A 173 5.66 18.15 -5.06
C ASP A 173 5.59 18.83 -3.68
N ASP A 174 4.39 19.14 -3.19
CA ASP A 174 4.17 19.71 -1.84
C ASP A 174 4.53 18.72 -0.72
N LEU A 175 4.08 17.46 -0.83
CA LEU A 175 4.38 16.43 0.15
C LEU A 175 5.89 16.13 0.20
N LEU A 176 6.52 15.98 -0.96
CA LEU A 176 7.96 15.79 -1.10
C LEU A 176 8.73 16.96 -0.49
N HIS A 177 8.29 18.20 -0.73
CA HIS A 177 8.90 19.40 -0.16
C HIS A 177 8.84 19.42 1.37
N ALA A 178 7.69 19.07 1.95
CA ALA A 178 7.49 19.05 3.39
C ALA A 178 8.35 17.99 4.09
N PHE A 179 8.39 16.77 3.53
CA PHE A 179 9.17 15.67 4.10
C PHE A 179 10.67 15.80 3.84
N ASN A 180 11.10 16.61 2.87
CA ASN A 180 12.53 16.81 2.62
C ASN A 180 13.31 17.39 3.81
N SER A 181 12.64 18.15 4.68
CA SER A 181 13.27 18.72 5.89
C SER A 181 13.29 17.80 7.11
N LEU A 182 12.71 16.60 7.00
CA LEU A 182 12.56 15.69 8.13
C LEU A 182 13.60 14.57 8.10
N PRO A 183 14.09 14.13 9.28
CA PRO A 183 14.79 12.87 9.42
C PRO A 183 13.97 11.70 8.84
N ARG A 184 14.61 10.90 7.99
CA ARG A 184 14.00 9.82 7.19
C ARG A 184 13.52 8.62 8.05
N ASP A 185 13.96 8.55 9.30
CA ASP A 185 13.61 7.54 10.29
C ASP A 185 12.32 7.86 11.06
N MET A 186 11.71 9.04 10.87
CA MET A 186 10.50 9.43 11.58
C MET A 186 9.27 8.61 11.18
N ASN A 187 8.44 8.27 12.18
CA ASN A 187 7.20 7.50 12.02
C ASN A 187 6.00 8.35 12.48
N PHE A 188 5.06 8.60 11.57
CA PHE A 188 3.85 9.39 11.79
C PHE A 188 2.70 8.48 12.20
N ILE A 189 2.33 8.54 13.48
CA ILE A 189 1.24 7.78 14.07
C ILE A 189 0.43 8.70 14.97
N ASP A 190 -0.89 8.73 14.80
CA ASP A 190 -1.77 9.45 15.74
C ASP A 190 -2.08 8.54 16.93
N TYR A 191 -1.89 9.04 18.14
CA TYR A 191 -2.17 8.33 19.39
C TYR A 191 -3.53 8.72 19.95
N THR A 192 -4.28 7.73 20.42
CA THR A 192 -5.43 7.99 21.29
C THR A 192 -5.01 7.86 22.74
N ASN A 193 -5.24 8.91 23.54
CA ASN A 193 -5.16 8.82 25.01
C ASN A 193 -6.44 8.22 25.62
N LYS A 194 -7.34 7.67 24.80
CA LYS A 194 -8.56 7.01 25.26
C LYS A 194 -8.33 5.55 25.63
N THR A 195 -7.24 5.24 26.35
CA THR A 195 -7.04 3.97 27.06
C THR A 195 -8.01 3.86 28.24
N GLY A 196 -9.30 3.84 27.91
CA GLY A 196 -10.40 3.62 28.83
C GLY A 196 -10.76 2.15 28.91
N TRP A 197 -11.69 1.83 29.82
CA TRP A 197 -12.23 0.49 30.03
C TRP A 197 -12.65 -0.23 28.73
N LYS A 198 -13.21 0.51 27.75
CA LYS A 198 -13.66 -0.05 26.46
C LYS A 198 -12.52 -0.58 25.59
N GLU A 199 -11.37 0.09 25.57
CA GLU A 199 -10.21 -0.37 24.81
C GLU A 199 -9.60 -1.60 25.47
N ARG A 200 -9.55 -1.63 26.81
CA ARG A 200 -9.15 -2.81 27.55
C ARG A 200 -10.08 -3.99 27.33
N GLN A 201 -11.40 -3.77 27.27
CA GLN A 201 -12.36 -4.82 26.93
C GLN A 201 -12.11 -5.39 25.53
N ARG A 202 -11.82 -4.55 24.52
CA ARG A 202 -11.50 -5.03 23.15
C ARG A 202 -10.22 -5.84 23.10
N ILE A 203 -9.16 -5.36 23.76
CA ILE A 203 -7.88 -6.08 23.83
C ILE A 203 -8.01 -7.43 24.54
N ASN A 204 -8.87 -7.52 25.55
CA ASN A 204 -9.13 -8.74 26.31
C ASN A 204 -10.10 -9.69 25.61
N GLN A 205 -10.93 -9.17 24.70
CA GLN A 205 -11.85 -9.97 23.88
C GLN A 205 -11.05 -10.78 22.85
N ILE A 206 -11.25 -12.09 22.82
CA ILE A 206 -10.62 -12.96 21.83
C ILE A 206 -11.49 -12.97 20.58
N VAL A 207 -10.85 -12.72 19.43
CA VAL A 207 -11.47 -12.86 18.10
C VAL A 207 -10.71 -13.86 17.24
N ILE A 208 -11.41 -14.50 16.33
CA ILE A 208 -10.84 -15.37 15.31
C ILE A 208 -11.15 -14.73 13.96
N ASP A 209 -10.10 -14.49 13.17
CA ASP A 209 -10.23 -14.01 11.80
C ASP A 209 -10.11 -15.17 10.80
N PRO A 210 -11.23 -15.62 10.19
CA PRO A 210 -11.19 -16.72 9.24
C PRO A 210 -10.51 -16.36 7.92
N SER A 211 -10.40 -15.07 7.59
CA SER A 211 -9.72 -14.59 6.38
C SER A 211 -8.20 -14.88 6.42
N LEU A 212 -7.65 -15.30 7.56
CA LEU A 212 -6.28 -15.82 7.65
C LEU A 212 -6.09 -17.20 7.01
N TYR A 213 -7.15 -18.01 6.91
CA TYR A 213 -7.05 -19.40 6.42
C TYR A 213 -8.10 -19.78 5.37
N PHE A 214 -9.08 -18.92 5.09
CA PHE A 214 -9.97 -19.03 3.95
C PHE A 214 -9.55 -18.14 2.78
N GLN A 215 -10.00 -18.50 1.58
CA GLN A 215 -9.71 -17.75 0.35
C GLN A 215 -10.69 -16.60 0.10
N GLU A 216 -11.77 -16.51 0.88
CA GLU A 216 -12.82 -15.51 0.75
C GLU A 216 -12.85 -14.62 2.00
N ASN A 217 -13.13 -13.33 1.82
CA ASN A 217 -13.32 -12.40 2.92
C ASN A 217 -14.47 -12.92 3.81
N THR A 218 -14.16 -13.21 5.06
CA THR A 218 -15.10 -13.78 6.01
C THR A 218 -15.09 -12.92 7.27
N PRO A 219 -16.27 -12.52 7.80
CA PRO A 219 -16.34 -11.77 9.05
C PRO A 219 -15.63 -12.48 10.20
N ILE A 220 -15.08 -11.70 11.13
CA ILE A 220 -14.49 -12.24 12.35
C ILE A 220 -15.54 -12.92 13.25
N PHE A 221 -15.07 -13.85 14.07
CA PHE A 221 -15.86 -14.46 15.14
C PHE A 221 -15.36 -14.01 16.50
N HIS A 222 -16.28 -13.67 17.40
CA HIS A 222 -15.97 -13.39 18.80
C HIS A 222 -16.07 -14.68 19.61
N ALA A 223 -15.03 -15.01 20.36
CA ALA A 223 -15.07 -16.12 21.30
C ALA A 223 -15.93 -15.74 22.53
N SER A 224 -16.52 -16.74 23.19
CA SER A 224 -17.18 -16.56 24.49
C SER A 224 -16.17 -16.19 25.59
N GLU A 225 -14.97 -16.71 25.47
CA GLU A 225 -13.86 -16.54 26.40
C GLU A 225 -13.13 -15.22 26.15
N THR A 226 -12.60 -14.67 27.24
CA THR A 226 -11.72 -13.51 27.22
C THR A 226 -10.36 -13.90 27.79
N ARG A 227 -9.38 -13.02 27.64
CA ARG A 227 -8.04 -13.18 28.22
C ARG A 227 -7.64 -11.93 28.99
N GLU A 228 -6.68 -12.09 29.88
CA GLU A 228 -6.11 -10.94 30.58
C GLU A 228 -5.24 -10.09 29.66
N THR A 229 -5.08 -8.82 30.05
CA THR A 229 -4.16 -7.90 29.39
C THR A 229 -2.73 -8.38 29.65
N PRO A 230 -1.86 -8.46 28.64
CA PRO A 230 -0.49 -8.94 28.79
C PRO A 230 0.30 -8.01 29.71
N ASP A 231 1.19 -8.60 30.50
CA ASP A 231 2.15 -7.91 31.38
C ASP A 231 3.55 -7.83 30.78
N ALA A 232 3.82 -8.61 29.72
CA ALA A 232 5.12 -8.66 29.04
C ALA A 232 5.43 -7.43 28.17
N PHE A 233 4.43 -6.60 27.85
CA PHE A 233 4.58 -5.37 27.07
C PHE A 233 3.38 -4.45 27.32
N ARG A 234 3.55 -3.17 27.01
CA ARG A 234 2.49 -2.16 27.14
C ARG A 234 1.75 -2.01 25.83
N ILE A 235 0.42 -1.92 25.85
CA ILE A 235 -0.37 -1.75 24.62
C ILE A 235 -0.60 -0.27 24.37
N PHE A 236 -0.32 0.14 23.14
CA PHE A 236 -0.56 1.49 22.64
C PHE A 236 -1.50 1.41 21.45
N GLY A 237 -2.33 2.44 21.29
CA GLY A 237 -3.31 2.49 20.23
C GLY A 237 -3.53 3.88 19.66
N GLY A 238 -4.24 3.95 18.54
CA GLY A 238 -4.56 5.19 17.85
C GLY A 238 -5.14 4.96 16.46
N SER A 239 -4.89 5.90 15.55
CA SER A 239 -5.37 5.78 14.17
C SER A 239 -4.77 4.54 13.50
N PRO A 240 -5.55 3.72 12.77
CA PRO A 240 -5.01 2.59 12.00
C PRO A 240 -4.20 3.06 10.78
N TRP A 241 -4.22 4.36 10.51
CA TRP A 241 -3.51 4.98 9.42
C TRP A 241 -2.21 5.60 9.91
N SER A 242 -1.15 5.41 9.13
CA SER A 242 0.19 5.86 9.50
C SER A 242 1.03 6.19 8.26
N ILE A 243 2.17 6.85 8.50
CA ILE A 243 3.27 6.96 7.53
C ILE A 243 4.53 6.46 8.25
N LEU A 244 5.02 5.31 7.82
CA LEU A 244 6.05 4.56 8.54
C LEU A 244 7.36 4.61 7.78
N SER A 245 8.46 4.88 8.48
CA SER A 245 9.81 4.86 7.92
C SER A 245 10.17 3.47 7.39
N ARG A 246 11.05 3.44 6.38
CA ARG A 246 11.58 2.19 5.85
C ARG A 246 12.25 1.33 6.92
N ALA A 247 13.09 1.93 7.76
CA ALA A 247 13.80 1.23 8.82
C ALA A 247 12.84 0.50 9.77
N PHE A 248 11.74 1.15 10.15
CA PHE A 248 10.72 0.55 11.00
C PHE A 248 9.95 -0.58 10.28
N MET A 249 9.67 -0.43 8.99
CA MET A 249 9.04 -1.51 8.22
C MET A 249 9.97 -2.71 8.02
N GLU A 250 11.27 -2.48 7.80
CA GLU A 250 12.29 -3.54 7.80
C GLU A 250 12.32 -4.26 9.14
N TYR A 251 12.23 -3.54 10.26
CA TYR A 251 12.14 -4.13 11.59
C TYR A 251 10.89 -5.01 11.75
N CYS A 252 9.72 -4.51 11.34
CA CYS A 252 8.47 -5.27 11.42
C CYS A 252 8.48 -6.53 10.53
N VAL A 253 9.04 -6.43 9.32
CA VAL A 253 9.02 -7.52 8.34
C VAL A 253 10.11 -8.55 8.61
N HIS A 254 11.34 -8.12 8.88
CA HIS A 254 12.47 -9.02 9.12
C HIS A 254 12.53 -9.50 10.58
N GLY A 255 12.10 -8.67 11.53
CA GLY A 255 12.04 -9.00 12.95
C GLY A 255 13.40 -9.44 13.50
N TRP A 256 14.46 -8.64 13.40
CA TRP A 256 15.73 -9.06 14.01
C TRP A 256 15.64 -9.18 15.54
N ASP A 257 14.72 -8.43 16.16
CA ASP A 257 14.23 -8.71 17.52
C ASP A 257 12.94 -9.54 17.51
N ASN A 258 12.64 -10.21 18.63
CA ASN A 258 11.45 -11.03 18.77
C ASN A 258 10.15 -10.24 19.05
N LEU A 259 10.23 -8.96 19.42
CA LEU A 259 9.05 -8.15 19.76
C LEU A 259 8.01 -8.11 18.62
N PRO A 260 8.33 -7.79 17.35
CA PRO A 260 7.35 -7.80 16.26
C PRO A 260 6.66 -9.16 16.09
N ARG A 261 7.41 -10.27 16.17
CA ARG A 261 6.84 -11.62 16.04
C ARG A 261 5.90 -11.97 17.20
N LYS A 262 6.32 -11.66 18.43
CA LYS A 262 5.49 -11.88 19.63
C LYS A 262 4.20 -11.08 19.54
N LEU A 263 4.29 -9.82 19.12
CA LEU A 263 3.12 -8.96 18.95
C LEU A 263 2.23 -9.45 17.80
N LEU A 264 2.78 -9.97 16.70
CA LEU A 264 1.96 -10.57 15.63
C LEU A 264 1.14 -11.76 16.12
N MET A 265 1.76 -12.67 16.91
CA MET A 265 1.07 -13.80 17.51
C MET A 265 -0.01 -13.37 18.51
N TYR A 266 0.18 -12.23 19.16
CA TYR A 266 -0.78 -11.70 20.11
C TYR A 266 -1.96 -11.00 19.40
N PHE A 267 -1.66 -10.13 18.44
CA PHE A 267 -2.63 -9.35 17.69
C PHE A 267 -3.37 -10.18 16.62
N SER A 268 -3.01 -11.46 16.40
CA SER A 268 -3.79 -12.37 15.55
C SER A 268 -5.21 -12.57 16.06
N ASN A 269 -5.43 -12.42 17.38
CA ASN A 269 -6.71 -12.65 18.04
C ASN A 269 -7.23 -11.40 18.78
N VAL A 270 -6.94 -10.22 18.23
CA VAL A 270 -7.40 -8.92 18.73
C VAL A 270 -8.22 -8.22 17.66
N GLU A 271 -9.29 -7.56 18.07
CA GLU A 271 -10.12 -6.71 17.21
C GLU A 271 -9.37 -5.40 16.85
N TYR A 272 -9.44 -4.97 15.59
CA TYR A 272 -8.76 -3.79 15.05
C TYR A 272 -7.24 -3.75 15.30
N PRO A 273 -6.48 -4.79 14.94
CA PRO A 273 -5.05 -4.86 15.28
C PRO A 273 -4.22 -3.77 14.60
N LEU A 274 -4.67 -3.20 13.47
CA LEU A 274 -4.02 -2.05 12.83
C LEU A 274 -4.03 -0.78 13.68
N GLU A 275 -5.01 -0.63 14.59
CA GLU A 275 -5.09 0.52 15.51
C GLU A 275 -4.07 0.42 16.65
N SER A 276 -3.38 -0.71 16.83
CA SER A 276 -2.52 -0.92 18.00
C SER A 276 -1.17 -1.58 17.71
N TYR A 277 -1.06 -2.43 16.69
CA TYR A 277 0.15 -3.21 16.42
C TYR A 277 1.37 -2.30 16.23
N PHE A 278 1.32 -1.36 15.29
CA PHE A 278 2.47 -0.50 14.99
C PHE A 278 2.81 0.44 16.14
N HIS A 279 1.81 1.02 16.81
CA HIS A 279 2.01 1.85 18.01
C HIS A 279 2.70 1.05 19.12
N THR A 280 2.26 -0.19 19.34
CA THR A 280 2.81 -1.08 20.36
C THR A 280 4.23 -1.51 20.02
N VAL A 281 4.54 -1.86 18.76
CA VAL A 281 5.91 -2.19 18.33
C VAL A 281 6.82 -0.97 18.49
N LEU A 282 6.40 0.22 18.04
CA LEU A 282 7.18 1.46 18.13
C LEU A 282 7.52 1.80 19.59
N CYS A 283 6.53 1.77 20.48
CA CYS A 283 6.69 2.23 21.85
C CYS A 283 7.33 1.21 22.80
N ASN A 284 7.34 -0.08 22.46
CA ASN A 284 8.07 -1.08 23.24
C ASN A 284 9.46 -1.41 22.64
N SER A 285 9.88 -0.71 21.58
CA SER A 285 11.19 -0.89 20.97
C SER A 285 12.13 0.26 21.37
N ASP A 286 13.27 -0.08 21.98
CA ASP A 286 14.27 0.92 22.37
C ASP A 286 14.83 1.70 21.17
N GLU A 287 14.93 1.05 20.01
CA GLU A 287 15.42 1.62 18.75
C GLU A 287 14.43 2.62 18.16
N PHE A 288 13.13 2.34 18.22
CA PHE A 288 12.12 3.12 17.49
C PHE A 288 11.25 4.03 18.35
N GLN A 289 11.20 3.86 19.67
CA GLN A 289 10.35 4.69 20.54
C GLN A 289 10.62 6.19 20.35
N ASN A 290 11.86 6.58 20.04
CA ASN A 290 12.27 7.97 19.84
C ASN A 290 12.23 8.42 18.37
N THR A 291 11.48 7.73 17.51
CA THR A 291 11.26 8.11 16.11
C THR A 291 9.81 8.53 15.81
N THR A 292 8.89 8.39 16.76
CA THR A 292 7.45 8.71 16.61
C THR A 292 7.12 10.20 16.50
N LEU A 293 6.13 10.57 15.69
CA LEU A 293 5.48 11.88 15.61
C LEU A 293 3.97 11.68 15.76
N ASN A 294 3.36 12.36 16.74
CA ASN A 294 1.94 12.21 17.09
C ASN A 294 1.00 12.94 16.10
N ASN A 295 0.95 12.45 14.86
CA ASN A 295 0.03 12.90 13.82
C ASN A 295 0.11 11.92 12.65
N ASP A 296 -1.02 11.50 12.08
CA ASP A 296 -1.06 10.60 10.92
C ASP A 296 -1.23 11.31 9.57
N LEU A 297 -1.24 12.66 9.59
CA LEU A 297 -1.48 13.57 8.47
C LEU A 297 -2.81 13.31 7.72
N ARG A 298 -3.82 12.75 8.39
CA ARG A 298 -5.14 12.50 7.80
C ARG A 298 -6.23 13.33 8.45
N PHE A 299 -7.12 13.88 7.62
CA PHE A 299 -8.37 14.45 8.08
C PHE A 299 -9.42 13.34 8.15
N ILE A 300 -9.90 13.07 9.36
CA ILE A 300 -10.95 12.09 9.66
C ILE A 300 -11.98 12.79 10.56
N LEU A 301 -13.28 12.57 10.33
CA LEU A 301 -14.31 13.10 11.22
C LEU A 301 -14.27 12.37 12.56
N SER A 302 -13.99 13.10 13.63
CA SER A 302 -13.64 12.58 14.97
C SER A 302 -14.77 11.88 15.75
N ASP A 303 -15.93 11.62 15.14
CA ASP A 303 -17.15 11.12 15.82
C ASP A 303 -17.76 9.84 15.21
N THR A 304 -17.00 9.04 14.47
CA THR A 304 -17.47 7.71 14.08
C THR A 304 -17.26 6.72 15.22
N SER A 305 -18.30 6.50 16.03
CA SER A 305 -18.39 5.26 16.82
C SER A 305 -18.19 4.07 15.87
N PRO A 306 -17.35 3.08 16.20
CA PRO A 306 -17.03 1.98 15.27
C PRO A 306 -18.23 1.09 14.92
N HIS A 307 -19.36 1.25 15.62
CA HIS A 307 -20.63 0.56 15.31
C HIS A 307 -21.58 1.39 14.43
N VAL A 308 -21.18 2.59 14.00
CA VAL A 308 -21.98 3.49 13.15
C VAL A 308 -21.32 3.54 11.77
N GLU A 309 -22.14 3.54 10.71
CA GLU A 309 -21.65 3.69 9.34
C GLU A 309 -20.66 4.87 9.23
N PRO A 310 -19.58 4.69 8.45
CA PRO A 310 -18.58 5.73 8.29
C PRO A 310 -19.25 7.00 7.75
N HIS A 311 -19.06 8.11 8.46
CA HIS A 311 -19.53 9.41 7.99
C HIS A 311 -18.66 9.84 6.82
N PHE A 312 -19.17 9.63 5.60
CA PHE A 312 -18.45 9.99 4.39
C PHE A 312 -18.30 11.50 4.27
N LEU A 313 -17.10 11.91 3.87
CA LEU A 313 -16.78 13.29 3.55
C LEU A 313 -17.47 13.68 2.24
N ASN A 314 -18.01 14.89 2.24
CA ASN A 314 -18.71 15.51 1.12
C ASN A 314 -18.40 17.01 1.08
N THR A 315 -18.99 17.73 0.13
CA THR A 315 -18.73 19.16 -0.12
C THR A 315 -18.92 20.06 1.11
N SER A 316 -19.79 19.71 2.06
CA SER A 316 -20.01 20.51 3.27
C SER A 316 -18.79 20.57 4.20
N TYR A 317 -17.91 19.56 4.14
CA TYR A 317 -16.69 19.48 4.95
C TYR A 317 -15.46 20.06 4.25
N TYR A 318 -15.59 20.50 2.99
CA TYR A 318 -14.48 20.94 2.16
C TYR A 318 -13.58 22.00 2.83
N GLU A 319 -14.17 23.08 3.36
CA GLU A 319 -13.41 24.13 4.05
C GLU A 319 -12.65 23.61 5.28
N ARG A 320 -13.21 22.65 6.00
CA ARG A 320 -12.55 22.03 7.16
C ARG A 320 -11.38 21.16 6.72
N MET A 321 -11.54 20.40 5.62
CA MET A 321 -10.48 19.60 5.03
C MET A 321 -9.28 20.47 4.63
N VAL A 322 -9.53 21.52 3.85
CA VAL A 322 -8.47 22.44 3.37
C VAL A 322 -7.72 23.11 4.53
N ARG A 323 -8.42 23.48 5.61
CA ARG A 323 -7.82 24.15 6.77
C ARG A 323 -7.09 23.20 7.74
N SER A 324 -7.29 21.89 7.62
CA SER A 324 -6.79 20.90 8.58
C SER A 324 -5.28 20.73 8.58
N LYS A 325 -4.58 21.18 7.52
CA LYS A 325 -3.15 20.91 7.26
C LYS A 325 -2.82 19.42 7.13
N ALA A 326 -3.83 18.56 6.94
CA ALA A 326 -3.64 17.16 6.62
C ALA A 326 -3.14 17.00 5.17
N ALA A 327 -2.39 15.94 4.91
CA ALA A 327 -1.96 15.56 3.57
C ALA A 327 -3.03 14.75 2.82
N PHE A 328 -3.89 14.04 3.55
CA PHE A 328 -4.94 13.20 3.01
C PHE A 328 -6.25 13.37 3.80
N ALA A 329 -7.37 12.93 3.24
CA ALA A 329 -8.67 12.90 3.90
C ALA A 329 -9.40 11.59 3.60
N ARG A 330 -10.30 11.18 4.52
CA ARG A 330 -11.10 9.96 4.39
C ARG A 330 -12.31 9.93 5.35
N PRO A 331 -13.30 9.04 5.10
CA PRO A 331 -13.52 8.30 3.86
C PRO A 331 -14.39 9.09 2.89
N PHE A 332 -14.17 8.95 1.59
CA PHE A 332 -15.04 9.47 0.53
C PHE A 332 -15.92 8.38 -0.06
N GLN A 333 -17.13 8.73 -0.51
CA GLN A 333 -17.92 7.85 -1.36
C GLN A 333 -17.32 7.79 -2.77
N ASP A 334 -17.75 6.78 -3.53
CA ASP A 334 -17.44 6.71 -4.95
C ASP A 334 -18.05 7.90 -5.69
N ASP A 335 -17.26 8.53 -6.57
CA ASP A 335 -17.64 9.70 -7.36
C ASP A 335 -18.35 10.86 -6.61
N ASP A 336 -18.05 11.05 -5.31
CA ASP A 336 -18.57 12.21 -4.58
C ASP A 336 -18.11 13.54 -5.23
N PRO A 337 -19.00 14.54 -5.41
CA PRO A 337 -18.65 15.82 -6.02
C PRO A 337 -17.48 16.55 -5.34
N VAL A 338 -17.22 16.28 -4.06
CA VAL A 338 -16.09 16.86 -3.35
C VAL A 338 -14.75 16.41 -3.93
N LEU A 339 -14.66 15.21 -4.50
CA LEU A 339 -13.43 14.72 -5.14
C LEU A 339 -13.09 15.55 -6.37
N GLN A 340 -14.09 15.92 -7.17
CA GLN A 340 -13.91 16.82 -8.30
C GLN A 340 -13.47 18.21 -7.83
N LYS A 341 -14.06 18.71 -6.74
CA LYS A 341 -13.66 19.99 -6.16
C LYS A 341 -12.21 19.98 -5.68
N VAL A 342 -11.76 18.89 -5.06
CA VAL A 342 -10.35 18.70 -4.66
C VAL A 342 -9.44 18.64 -5.89
N ASP A 343 -9.83 17.92 -6.94
CA ASP A 343 -9.08 17.84 -8.19
C ASP A 343 -8.88 19.21 -8.84
N GLU A 344 -9.92 20.06 -8.86
CA GLU A 344 -9.90 21.39 -9.47
C GLU A 344 -9.16 22.42 -8.62
N ASP A 345 -9.56 22.57 -7.35
CA ASP A 345 -9.11 23.66 -6.49
C ASP A 345 -7.71 23.42 -5.90
N ILE A 346 -7.40 22.17 -5.54
CA ILE A 346 -6.19 21.80 -4.80
C ILE A 346 -5.15 21.20 -5.75
N LEU A 347 -5.53 20.14 -6.46
CA LEU A 347 -4.59 19.36 -7.27
C LEU A 347 -4.39 19.93 -8.68
N ARG A 348 -5.28 20.83 -9.11
CA ARG A 348 -5.28 21.49 -10.42
C ARG A 348 -5.18 20.49 -11.58
N ARG A 349 -5.96 19.42 -11.51
CA ARG A 349 -5.99 18.33 -12.50
C ARG A 349 -7.41 18.02 -12.95
N ARG A 350 -7.53 17.29 -14.06
CA ARG A 350 -8.77 16.59 -14.41
C ARG A 350 -8.91 15.32 -13.58
N SER A 351 -10.14 14.83 -13.39
CA SER A 351 -10.41 13.62 -12.61
C SER A 351 -9.69 12.37 -13.14
N ASP A 352 -9.46 12.28 -14.45
CA ASP A 352 -8.75 11.19 -15.13
C ASP A 352 -7.28 11.51 -15.48
N GLY A 353 -6.82 12.74 -15.22
CA GLY A 353 -5.47 13.24 -15.53
C GLY A 353 -4.46 12.98 -14.41
N LEU A 354 -3.19 13.34 -14.60
CA LEU A 354 -2.18 13.28 -13.52
C LEU A 354 -2.05 14.64 -12.84
N VAL A 355 -1.56 14.64 -11.60
CA VAL A 355 -1.02 15.89 -11.01
C VAL A 355 0.34 16.15 -11.64
N LEU A 356 0.43 17.25 -12.40
CA LEU A 356 1.66 17.61 -13.09
C LEU A 356 2.62 18.32 -12.14
N GLY A 357 3.81 17.74 -11.95
CA GLY A 357 4.91 18.37 -11.22
C GLY A 357 5.99 18.92 -12.17
N SER A 358 7.10 19.39 -11.59
CA SER A 358 8.23 19.93 -12.37
C SER A 358 8.88 18.92 -13.31
N TRP A 359 8.69 17.63 -13.03
CA TRP A 359 9.15 16.51 -13.84
C TRP A 359 8.42 16.39 -15.19
N CYS A 360 7.33 17.14 -15.40
CA CYS A 360 6.60 17.10 -16.65
C CYS A 360 6.94 18.27 -17.59
N LEU A 361 7.48 17.95 -18.77
CA LEU A 361 7.73 18.92 -19.83
C LEU A 361 6.53 19.02 -20.76
N ASP A 362 6.10 20.24 -20.98
CA ASP A 362 5.17 20.56 -22.05
C ASP A 362 5.96 21.17 -23.22
N ILE A 363 6.31 20.34 -24.20
CA ILE A 363 7.19 20.70 -25.34
C ILE A 363 6.50 21.68 -26.31
N GLY A 364 5.25 22.09 -26.05
CA GLY A 364 4.43 22.91 -26.96
C GLY A 364 4.17 24.37 -26.60
N MET A 365 4.58 24.89 -25.43
CA MET A 365 4.18 26.25 -25.00
C MET A 365 5.35 27.21 -24.77
N ASN A 366 5.39 28.29 -25.54
CA ASN A 366 6.23 29.46 -25.26
C ASN A 366 5.93 30.00 -23.85
N GLN A 367 6.96 30.48 -23.14
CA GLN A 367 6.86 31.00 -21.77
C GLN A 367 5.80 32.11 -21.58
N SER A 368 5.40 32.81 -22.64
CA SER A 368 4.34 33.83 -22.60
C SER A 368 2.92 33.26 -22.46
N VAL A 369 2.70 31.97 -22.73
CA VAL A 369 1.38 31.31 -22.58
C VAL A 369 1.19 30.74 -21.18
N LYS A 370 2.27 30.33 -20.49
CA LYS A 370 2.23 29.84 -19.09
C LYS A 370 1.59 30.82 -18.10
N ALA A 371 1.70 32.12 -18.35
CA ALA A 371 1.11 33.15 -17.49
C ALA A 371 -0.41 33.31 -17.68
N ASN A 372 -1.00 32.77 -18.77
CA ASN A 372 -2.41 32.94 -19.11
C ASN A 372 -3.24 31.63 -19.00
N ILE A 373 -2.68 30.53 -18.49
CA ILE A 373 -3.38 29.24 -18.28
C ILE A 373 -4.23 29.26 -16.99
N GLY A 374 -4.88 30.40 -16.70
CA GLY A 374 -5.97 30.45 -15.72
C GLY A 374 -7.30 29.98 -16.32
N ASN A 375 -7.40 29.93 -17.66
CA ASN A 375 -8.62 29.61 -18.39
C ASN A 375 -8.27 29.01 -19.75
N LEU A 376 -8.14 27.69 -19.90
CA LEU A 376 -8.40 27.04 -21.19
C LEU A 376 -8.63 25.53 -21.00
N THR A 377 -9.90 25.16 -20.91
CA THR A 377 -10.43 23.79 -21.03
C THR A 377 -10.37 23.35 -22.49
N SER A 378 -9.22 22.89 -22.98
CA SER A 378 -9.08 21.95 -24.12
C SER A 378 -7.66 21.98 -24.71
N LYS A 379 -6.82 21.04 -24.29
CA LYS A 379 -5.93 20.22 -25.13
C LYS A 379 -5.06 19.37 -24.20
N GLU A 380 -4.95 18.10 -24.55
CA GLU A 380 -4.21 17.01 -23.91
C GLU A 380 -3.29 17.43 -22.74
N ASP A 381 -3.64 17.02 -21.51
CA ASP A 381 -2.72 16.97 -20.36
C ASP A 381 -1.66 15.87 -20.58
N SER A 382 -1.16 15.73 -21.82
CA SER A 382 -0.12 14.80 -22.17
C SER A 382 1.20 15.46 -21.80
N CYS A 383 1.84 14.90 -20.78
CA CYS A 383 3.25 15.12 -20.56
C CYS A 383 4.01 14.68 -21.82
N SER A 384 4.34 15.64 -22.69
CA SER A 384 4.91 15.36 -24.02
C SER A 384 6.38 14.99 -23.93
N GLY A 385 7.03 15.33 -22.82
CA GLY A 385 8.33 14.81 -22.42
C GLY A 385 8.52 14.83 -20.91
N TRP A 386 9.60 14.20 -20.44
CA TRP A 386 9.90 14.09 -19.01
C TRP A 386 11.17 14.88 -18.68
N ASP A 387 11.16 15.68 -17.61
CA ASP A 387 12.31 16.41 -17.06
C ASP A 387 12.90 15.71 -15.81
N ASN A 388 13.79 16.41 -15.13
CA ASN A 388 14.36 16.06 -13.85
C ASN A 388 13.29 15.65 -12.82
N ILE A 389 13.22 14.36 -12.53
CA ILE A 389 12.34 13.79 -11.51
C ILE A 389 12.76 14.18 -10.08
N ASP A 390 13.94 14.77 -9.88
CA ASP A 390 14.40 15.31 -8.59
C ASP A 390 13.96 16.78 -8.37
N ALA A 391 13.49 17.47 -9.41
CA ALA A 391 13.01 18.84 -9.29
C ALA A 391 11.59 18.84 -8.70
N ILE A 392 11.40 19.63 -7.64
CA ILE A 392 10.10 19.84 -6.99
C ILE A 392 9.76 21.33 -7.01
N ASN A 393 8.50 21.67 -7.28
CA ASN A 393 7.99 23.04 -7.25
C ASN A 393 6.84 23.14 -6.24
N PRO A 394 7.14 23.37 -4.96
CA PRO A 394 6.12 23.44 -3.92
C PRO A 394 5.20 24.63 -4.12
N GLY A 395 3.90 24.40 -3.97
CA GLY A 395 2.89 25.43 -3.82
C GLY A 395 2.81 25.98 -2.40
N PRO A 396 1.88 26.93 -2.16
CA PRO A 396 1.67 27.52 -0.84
C PRO A 396 1.33 26.49 0.25
N ASP A 397 0.62 25.42 -0.10
CA ASP A 397 0.20 24.40 0.86
C ASP A 397 1.35 23.46 1.25
N GLY A 398 2.30 23.18 0.35
CA GLY A 398 3.55 22.50 0.69
C GLY A 398 4.40 23.31 1.66
N VAL A 399 4.46 24.64 1.51
CA VAL A 399 5.16 25.52 2.46
C VAL A 399 4.49 25.49 3.85
N LYS A 400 3.16 25.55 3.90
CA LYS A 400 2.41 25.46 5.16
C LYS A 400 2.59 24.09 5.83
N LEU A 401 2.53 23.01 5.06
CA LEU A 401 2.72 21.65 5.56
C LEU A 401 4.14 21.47 6.09
N LYS A 402 5.16 21.94 5.36
CA LYS A 402 6.55 21.91 5.82
C LYS A 402 6.72 22.60 7.18
N ALA A 403 6.16 23.79 7.34
CA ALA A 403 6.19 24.51 8.60
C ALA A 403 5.48 23.74 9.72
N PHE A 404 4.35 23.11 9.42
CA PHE A 404 3.59 22.28 10.37
C PHE A 404 4.38 21.05 10.82
N VAL A 405 4.90 20.23 9.90
CA VAL A 405 5.64 19.01 10.25
C VAL A 405 6.98 19.32 10.93
N SER A 406 7.65 20.42 10.53
CA SER A 406 8.87 20.89 11.21
C SER A 406 8.59 21.31 12.65
N LYS A 407 7.46 21.96 12.90
CA LYS A 407 7.01 22.31 14.25
C LYS A 407 6.74 21.06 15.09
N LEU A 408 6.02 20.08 14.55
CA LEU A 408 5.78 18.80 15.24
C LEU A 408 7.09 18.09 15.60
N ALA A 409 8.04 18.04 14.67
CA ALA A 409 9.35 17.45 14.89
C ALA A 409 10.18 18.19 15.96
N ALA A 410 10.04 19.52 16.05
CA ALA A 410 10.71 20.34 17.06
C ALA A 410 10.07 20.17 18.45
N GLU A 411 8.74 20.19 18.55
CA GLU A 411 7.99 19.99 19.81
C GLU A 411 8.27 18.62 20.42
N ARG A 412 8.43 17.58 19.58
CA ARG A 412 8.84 16.24 19.98
C ARG A 412 10.19 16.19 20.70
N ARG A 413 11.13 17.09 20.38
CA ARG A 413 12.42 17.17 21.09
C ARG A 413 12.31 17.79 22.47
N LEU A 414 11.22 18.51 22.73
CA LEU A 414 10.99 19.26 23.97
C LEU A 414 10.05 18.52 24.94
N GLN A 415 9.15 17.68 24.42
CA GLN A 415 8.19 16.92 25.21
C GLN A 415 8.71 15.53 25.56
N SER A 416 8.25 14.97 26.69
CA SER A 416 8.47 13.56 27.00
C SER A 416 7.81 12.69 25.93
N ASN A 417 8.54 11.68 25.44
CA ASN A 417 8.10 10.74 24.42
C ASN A 417 6.62 10.31 24.64
N PRO A 418 5.73 10.37 23.62
CA PRO A 418 4.36 9.89 23.73
C PRO A 418 4.25 8.46 24.32
N CYS A 419 5.24 7.62 24.04
CA CYS A 419 5.35 6.26 24.59
C CYS A 419 5.52 6.21 26.13
N ASN A 420 5.93 7.33 26.75
CA ASN A 420 6.11 7.48 28.20
C ASN A 420 4.92 8.17 28.89
N GLN A 421 3.95 8.71 28.13
CA GLN A 421 2.82 9.50 28.67
C GLN A 421 1.52 8.72 28.83
N GLN A 422 1.49 7.46 28.39
CA GLN A 422 0.39 6.53 28.65
C GLN A 422 0.80 5.54 29.73
#